data_AF-A0A968MS99-F1
#
_entry.id   AF-A0A968MS99-F1
#
_cell.length_a   1.000
_cell.length_b   1.000
_cell.length_c   1.000
_cell.angle_alpha   90.00
_cell.angle_beta   90.00
_cell.angle_gamma   90.00
#
_symmetry.space_group_name_H-M   'P 1'
#
loop_
_entity.id
_entity.type
_entity.pdbx_description
1 polymer ?
#
loop_
_entity_poly.entity_id
_entity_poly.type
_entity_poly.pdbx_seq_one_letter_code
_entity_poly.pdbx_strand_id
1 'polypeptide(L)'
;MNGGFSLVGTIISAANGQTSSIPAIQVTYDYGISDFFSLGAAVSHQGMKIDYTDINYGDYRTKINRLNVAARALFHYGNSGKIDMYSGLRLGYTNWGVSTNSKDPDYVADDVVKGGGFAPQVILFGFRGYFSEHIGLNSELAVGAPHYFSIGLNFRF
;
A
#
# COMPACT_ATOMS: atom_id res chain seq x y z
N MET A 1 5.20 -6.46 -13.54
CA MET A 1 4.59 -6.63 -12.20
C MET A 1 5.51 -5.99 -11.18
N ASN A 2 4.98 -5.19 -10.25
CA ASN A 2 5.80 -4.49 -9.27
C ASN A 2 5.33 -4.79 -7.85
N GLY A 3 6.26 -5.07 -6.94
CA GLY A 3 6.01 -5.27 -5.52
C GLY A 3 6.66 -4.14 -4.73
N GLY A 4 5.89 -3.36 -3.98
CA GLY A 4 6.41 -2.20 -3.25
C GLY A 4 5.96 -2.15 -1.80
N PHE A 5 6.81 -1.55 -0.97
CA PHE A 5 6.53 -1.20 0.41
C PHE A 5 6.09 0.26 0.46
N SER A 6 5.03 0.54 1.19
CA SER A 6 4.62 1.91 1.49
C SER A 6 4.90 2.28 2.95
N LEU A 7 5.49 3.46 3.12
CA LEU A 7 5.97 3.99 4.40
C LEU A 7 4.91 4.80 5.19
N VAL A 8 3.61 4.71 4.86
CA VAL A 8 2.57 5.43 5.62
C VAL A 8 2.61 5.09 7.11
N GLY A 9 2.86 3.82 7.44
CA GLY A 9 2.97 3.37 8.83
C GLY A 9 4.19 3.94 9.56
N THR A 10 5.32 4.12 8.85
CA THR A 10 6.59 4.56 9.42
C THR A 10 6.58 6.06 9.76
N ILE A 11 5.95 6.90 8.94
CA ILE A 11 5.87 8.35 9.20
C ILE A 11 5.00 8.64 10.43
N ILE A 12 3.89 7.91 10.61
CA ILE A 12 3.00 8.06 11.78
C ILE A 12 3.67 7.54 13.06
N SER A 13 4.48 6.48 12.95
CA SER A 13 5.20 5.88 14.08
C SER A 13 6.39 6.74 14.55
N ALA A 14 7.06 7.43 13.62
CA ALA A 14 8.14 8.37 13.94
C ALA A 14 7.65 9.64 14.66
N ALA A 15 6.39 10.02 14.47
CA ALA A 15 5.79 11.19 15.11
C ALA A 15 5.26 10.93 16.54
N ASN A 16 4.95 9.67 16.89
CA ASN A 16 4.19 9.36 18.12
C ASN A 16 4.87 8.41 19.11
N GLY A 17 6.12 8.00 18.90
CA GLY A 17 6.91 7.26 19.91
C GLY A 17 6.23 5.98 20.45
N GLN A 18 6.62 4.82 19.92
CA GLN A 18 6.17 3.46 20.32
C GLN A 18 4.93 2.89 19.61
N THR A 19 4.74 3.13 18.31
CA THR A 19 3.79 2.34 17.50
C THR A 19 4.55 1.56 16.44
N SER A 20 4.41 0.23 16.40
CA SER A 20 5.03 -0.63 15.37
C SER A 20 4.03 -0.87 14.24
N SER A 21 4.00 0.01 13.24
CA SER A 21 3.14 -0.17 12.07
C SER A 21 3.87 -0.97 10.99
N ILE A 22 3.32 -2.11 10.56
CA ILE A 22 3.90 -2.87 9.44
C ILE A 22 3.70 -2.04 8.16
N PRO A 23 4.75 -1.82 7.36
CA PRO A 23 4.64 -1.13 6.08
C PRO A 23 3.63 -1.85 5.18
N ALA A 24 2.82 -1.09 4.43
CA ALA A 24 1.86 -1.70 3.52
C ALA A 24 2.60 -2.35 2.35
N ILE A 25 2.23 -3.59 2.02
CA ILE A 25 2.75 -4.26 0.84
C ILE A 25 1.77 -4.01 -0.30
N GLN A 26 2.25 -3.55 -1.45
CA GLN A 26 1.46 -3.38 -2.66
C GLN A 26 2.01 -4.21 -3.80
N VAL A 27 1.11 -4.78 -4.58
CA VAL A 27 1.40 -5.40 -5.86
C VAL A 27 0.67 -4.61 -6.93
N THR A 28 1.39 -4.20 -7.98
CA THR A 28 0.81 -3.48 -9.11
C THR A 28 1.13 -4.19 -10.41
N TYR A 29 0.15 -4.19 -11.31
CA TYR A 29 0.28 -4.69 -12.66
C TYR A 29 -0.16 -3.59 -13.60
N ASP A 30 0.76 -3.10 -14.42
CA ASP A 30 0.50 -2.03 -15.38
C ASP A 30 0.73 -2.57 -16.79
N TYR A 31 -0.24 -2.38 -17.69
CA TYR A 31 -0.19 -2.75 -19.09
C TYR A 31 0.01 -1.48 -19.94
N GLY A 32 1.09 -1.45 -20.71
CA GLY A 32 1.39 -0.36 -21.63
C GLY A 32 0.44 -0.40 -22.82
N ILE A 33 -0.39 0.63 -22.98
CA ILE A 33 -1.26 0.79 -24.15
C ILE A 33 -0.52 1.54 -25.25
N SER A 34 0.27 2.55 -24.85
CA SER A 34 1.09 3.36 -25.74
C SER A 34 2.41 3.70 -25.05
N ASP A 35 3.39 4.22 -25.79
CA ASP A 35 4.70 4.62 -25.24
C ASP A 35 4.61 5.70 -24.14
N PHE A 36 3.52 6.47 -24.14
CA PHE A 36 3.25 7.54 -23.19
C PHE A 36 2.15 7.19 -22.17
N PHE A 37 1.46 6.06 -22.29
CA PHE A 37 0.29 5.75 -21.46
C PHE A 37 0.19 4.27 -21.09
N SER A 38 -0.02 4.01 -19.80
CA SER A 38 -0.31 2.67 -19.28
C SER A 38 -1.53 2.67 -18.38
N LEU A 39 -2.24 1.54 -18.40
CA LEU A 39 -3.38 1.27 -17.54
C LEU A 39 -3.12 0.01 -16.74
N GLY A 40 -3.43 0.03 -15.45
CA GLY A 40 -3.08 -1.03 -14.54
C GLY A 40 -4.05 -1.21 -13.39
N ALA A 41 -3.76 -2.22 -12.58
CA ALA A 41 -4.41 -2.49 -11.32
C ALA A 41 -3.38 -2.54 -10.19
N ALA A 42 -3.79 -2.13 -9.00
CA ALA A 42 -3.03 -2.26 -7.78
C ALA A 42 -3.86 -2.91 -6.70
N VAL A 43 -3.24 -3.82 -5.97
CA VAL A 43 -3.76 -4.38 -4.73
C VAL A 43 -2.74 -4.08 -3.65
N SER A 44 -3.17 -3.50 -2.54
CA SER A 44 -2.31 -3.30 -1.38
C SER A 44 -2.95 -3.85 -0.12
N HIS A 45 -2.12 -4.47 0.71
CA HIS A 45 -2.50 -5.08 1.96
C HIS A 45 -1.60 -4.54 3.07
N GLN A 46 -2.20 -4.04 4.15
CA GLN A 46 -1.50 -3.54 5.32
C GLN A 46 -2.13 -4.12 6.58
N GLY A 47 -1.35 -4.86 7.35
CA GLY A 47 -1.73 -5.25 8.71
C GLY A 47 -1.08 -4.32 9.72
N MET A 48 -1.84 -3.71 10.61
CA MET A 48 -1.30 -3.01 11.77
C MET A 48 -1.50 -3.90 12.99
N LYS A 49 -0.42 -4.16 13.72
CA LYS A 49 -0.45 -4.82 15.03
C LYS A 49 -0.11 -3.75 16.06
N ILE A 50 -1.02 -3.49 16.98
CA ILE A 50 -0.73 -2.64 18.13
C ILE A 50 -0.65 -3.57 19.33
N ASP A 51 0.56 -3.80 19.82
CA ASP A 51 0.80 -4.54 21.06
C ASP A 51 0.89 -3.50 22.20
N TYR A 52 -0.14 -3.44 23.04
CA TYR A 52 -0.11 -2.66 24.29
C TYR A 52 0.26 -3.61 25.43
N THR A 53 1.44 -3.43 26.03
CA THR A 53 1.86 -4.16 27.23
C THR A 53 1.55 -3.29 28.45
N ASP A 54 0.39 -3.46 29.07
CA ASP A 54 0.07 -2.79 30.33
C ASP A 54 0.17 -3.79 31.50
N ILE A 55 0.94 -3.42 32.51
CA ILE A 55 1.52 -4.31 33.54
C ILE A 55 0.45 -4.77 34.56
N ASN A 56 -0.78 -4.25 34.48
CA ASN A 56 -1.85 -4.51 35.46
C ASN A 56 -3.13 -5.19 34.91
N TYR A 57 -3.35 -5.28 33.60
CA TYR A 57 -4.68 -5.67 33.05
C TYR A 57 -4.69 -6.74 31.95
N GLY A 58 -3.55 -7.36 31.62
CA GLY A 58 -3.45 -8.46 30.67
C GLY A 58 -3.27 -8.02 29.20
N ASP A 59 -2.69 -8.90 28.39
CA ASP A 59 -2.26 -8.60 27.02
C ASP A 59 -3.46 -8.47 26.05
N TYR A 60 -3.76 -7.26 25.59
CA TYR A 60 -4.74 -7.02 24.53
C TYR A 60 -4.04 -6.87 23.18
N ARG A 61 -4.31 -7.81 22.26
CA ARG A 61 -3.77 -7.79 20.88
C ARG A 61 -4.85 -7.38 19.89
N THR A 62 -4.81 -6.13 19.44
CA THR A 62 -5.72 -5.63 18.40
C THR A 62 -5.02 -5.68 17.03
N LYS A 63 -5.62 -6.41 16.07
CA LYS A 63 -5.12 -6.52 14.70
C LYS A 63 -6.07 -5.77 13.75
N ILE A 64 -5.57 -4.70 13.14
CA ILE A 64 -6.30 -3.94 12.12
C ILE A 64 -5.75 -4.36 10.76
N ASN A 65 -6.62 -4.74 9.84
CA ASN A 65 -6.26 -5.10 8.49
C ASN A 65 -6.87 -4.14 7.47
N ARG A 66 -6.08 -3.72 6.49
CA ARG A 66 -6.49 -2.82 5.42
C ARG A 66 -6.18 -3.45 4.08
N LEU A 67 -7.22 -3.67 3.28
CA LEU A 67 -7.11 -4.13 1.89
C LEU A 67 -7.56 -2.99 0.98
N ASN A 68 -6.76 -2.64 -0.03
CA ASN A 68 -7.12 -1.67 -1.04
C ASN A 68 -6.96 -2.31 -2.43
N VAL A 69 -7.99 -2.17 -3.26
CA VAL A 69 -7.99 -2.58 -4.66
C VAL A 69 -8.22 -1.34 -5.50
N ALA A 70 -7.39 -1.09 -6.50
CA ALA A 70 -7.44 0.14 -7.28
C ALA A 70 -7.10 -0.08 -8.75
N ALA A 71 -7.75 0.69 -9.62
CA ALA A 71 -7.31 0.89 -10.99
C ALA A 71 -6.30 2.05 -11.05
N ARG A 72 -5.39 2.00 -12.01
CA ARG A 72 -4.31 2.97 -12.20
C ARG A 72 -4.22 3.40 -13.65
N ALA A 73 -4.07 4.70 -13.88
CA ALA A 73 -3.76 5.26 -15.18
C ALA A 73 -2.47 6.09 -15.05
N LEU A 74 -1.43 5.75 -15.81
CA LEU A 74 -0.11 6.37 -15.73
C LEU A 74 0.27 6.98 -17.08
N PHE A 75 0.83 8.17 -17.03
CA PHE A 75 1.39 8.92 -18.14
C PHE A 75 2.90 8.92 -18.01
N HIS A 76 3.58 8.42 -19.04
CA HIS A 76 5.03 8.30 -19.12
C HIS A 76 5.59 9.45 -19.96
N TYR A 77 6.60 10.16 -19.45
CA TYR A 77 7.20 11.32 -20.12
C TYR A 77 8.73 11.33 -20.13
N GLY A 78 9.37 10.36 -19.47
CA GLY A 78 10.82 10.23 -19.43
C GLY A 78 11.26 8.78 -19.54
N ASN A 79 11.01 8.15 -20.69
CA ASN A 79 11.34 6.76 -20.98
C ASN A 79 12.64 6.66 -21.79
N SER A 80 13.78 6.55 -21.09
CA SER A 80 15.12 6.43 -21.68
C SER A 80 15.66 5.00 -21.59
N GLY A 81 14.78 3.99 -21.58
CA GLY A 81 15.12 2.56 -21.53
C GLY A 81 15.59 2.04 -20.17
N LYS A 82 16.48 2.76 -19.48
CA LYS A 82 16.94 2.44 -18.11
C LYS A 82 16.16 3.18 -17.03
N ILE A 83 15.57 4.31 -17.40
CA ILE A 83 14.81 5.18 -16.51
C ILE A 83 13.45 5.41 -17.17
N ASP A 84 12.40 5.28 -16.38
CA ASP A 84 11.03 5.56 -16.76
C ASP A 84 10.38 6.44 -15.68
N MET A 85 10.07 7.68 -16.06
CA MET A 85 9.38 8.66 -15.23
C MET A 85 7.92 8.79 -15.64
N TYR A 86 7.02 8.75 -14.66
CA TYR A 86 5.59 8.78 -14.87
C TYR A 86 4.85 9.60 -13.81
N SER A 87 3.64 10.01 -14.14
CA SER A 87 2.66 10.60 -13.23
C SER A 87 1.31 9.95 -13.52
N GLY A 88 0.32 10.09 -12.65
CA GLY A 88 -0.94 9.40 -12.91
C GLY A 88 -1.98 9.52 -11.83
N LEU A 89 -3.04 8.72 -12.00
CA LEU A 89 -4.15 8.64 -11.08
C LEU A 89 -4.36 7.19 -10.68
N ARG A 90 -4.77 6.98 -9.43
CA ARG A 90 -5.19 5.70 -8.89
C ARG A 90 -6.57 5.88 -8.28
N LEU A 91 -7.54 5.10 -8.75
CA LEU A 91 -8.90 5.11 -8.22
C LEU A 91 -9.17 3.74 -7.64
N GLY A 92 -9.34 3.68 -6.32
CA GLY A 92 -9.57 2.42 -5.65
C GLY A 92 -10.66 2.45 -4.59
N TYR A 93 -10.87 1.29 -4.01
CA TYR A 93 -11.73 1.06 -2.87
C TYR A 93 -10.90 0.43 -1.76
N THR A 94 -10.95 1.03 -0.58
CA THR A 94 -10.25 0.52 0.61
C THR A 94 -11.28 -0.10 1.54
N ASN A 95 -11.04 -1.34 1.94
CA ASN A 95 -11.80 -2.06 2.95
C ASN A 95 -10.95 -2.24 4.22
N TRP A 96 -11.52 -1.87 5.36
CA TRP A 96 -10.96 -2.02 6.69
C TRP A 96 -11.65 -3.17 7.40
N GLY A 97 -10.86 -4.13 7.88
CA GLY A 97 -11.32 -5.22 8.72
C GLY A 97 -10.59 -5.19 10.05
N VAL A 98 -11.35 -5.11 11.15
CA VAL A 98 -10.81 -5.24 12.52
C VAL A 98 -11.04 -6.68 12.99
N SER A 99 -9.99 -7.39 13.38
CA SER A 99 -10.10 -8.72 13.95
C SER A 99 -9.56 -8.71 15.37
N THR A 100 -10.46 -8.88 16.33
CA THR A 100 -10.14 -9.03 17.75
C THR A 100 -10.06 -10.52 18.06
N ASN A 101 -8.95 -10.98 18.65
CA ASN A 101 -8.81 -12.38 19.07
C ASN A 101 -8.86 -12.42 20.61
N SER A 102 -9.93 -12.98 21.17
CA SER A 102 -10.11 -13.20 22.62
C SER A 102 -10.18 -14.71 22.90
N LYS A 103 -9.63 -15.17 24.03
CA LYS A 103 -9.58 -16.60 24.44
C LYS A 103 -10.86 -17.07 25.15
N ASP A 104 -12.02 -16.56 24.78
CA ASP A 104 -13.30 -16.89 25.42
C ASP A 104 -14.19 -17.69 24.44
N PRO A 105 -14.59 -18.94 24.74
CA PRO A 105 -15.30 -19.82 23.80
C PRO A 105 -16.74 -19.39 23.46
N ASP A 106 -17.30 -18.40 24.16
CA ASP A 106 -18.62 -17.82 23.89
C ASP A 106 -18.59 -16.47 23.15
N TYR A 107 -17.40 -15.99 22.75
CA TYR A 107 -17.31 -14.72 22.01
C TYR A 107 -17.58 -14.94 20.52
N VAL A 108 -18.87 -14.95 20.15
CA VAL A 108 -19.30 -14.78 18.76
C VAL A 108 -18.80 -13.41 18.32
N ALA A 109 -17.78 -13.38 17.47
CA ALA A 109 -17.27 -12.17 16.83
C ALA A 109 -18.27 -11.69 15.76
N ASP A 110 -19.50 -11.40 16.19
CA ASP A 110 -20.48 -10.65 15.42
C ASP A 110 -20.07 -9.17 15.48
N ASP A 111 -20.15 -8.51 14.33
CA ASP A 111 -19.71 -7.13 14.08
C ASP A 111 -18.20 -6.87 14.05
N VAL A 112 -17.52 -7.57 13.13
CA VAL A 112 -16.38 -6.95 12.42
C VAL A 112 -16.90 -5.66 11.77
N VAL A 113 -16.53 -4.51 12.32
CA VAL A 113 -16.74 -3.20 11.68
C VAL A 113 -16.03 -3.22 10.31
N LYS A 114 -16.80 -3.55 9.27
CA LYS A 114 -16.38 -3.53 7.86
C LYS A 114 -16.64 -2.13 7.34
N GLY A 115 -15.68 -1.24 7.56
CA GLY A 115 -15.69 0.09 6.96
C GLY A 115 -15.03 0.05 5.60
N GLY A 116 -15.70 0.51 4.54
CA GLY A 116 -15.11 0.59 3.21
C GLY A 116 -15.39 1.93 2.56
N GLY A 117 -14.42 2.47 1.83
CA GLY A 117 -14.53 3.79 1.22
C GLY A 117 -13.76 3.92 -0.08
N PHE A 118 -14.25 4.79 -0.96
CA PHE A 118 -13.52 5.20 -2.16
C PHE A 118 -12.22 5.92 -1.77
N ALA A 119 -11.14 5.52 -2.43
CA ALA A 119 -9.79 6.02 -2.20
C ALA A 119 -9.21 6.49 -3.54
N PRO A 120 -9.56 7.72 -3.97
CA PRO A 120 -8.86 8.36 -5.05
C PRO A 120 -7.47 8.79 -4.58
N GLN A 121 -6.49 8.63 -5.47
CA GLN A 121 -5.10 8.98 -5.24
C GLN A 121 -4.50 9.55 -6.52
N VAL A 122 -3.73 10.61 -6.36
CA VAL A 122 -2.98 11.25 -7.44
C VAL A 122 -1.52 10.88 -7.28
N ILE A 123 -0.91 10.26 -8.29
CA ILE A 123 0.52 10.00 -8.34
C ILE A 123 1.17 11.22 -8.95
N LEU A 124 1.77 12.04 -8.08
CA LEU A 124 2.45 13.26 -8.50
C LEU A 124 3.68 12.92 -9.32
N PHE A 125 4.46 11.97 -8.84
CA PHE A 125 5.73 11.61 -9.44
C PHE A 125 6.09 10.17 -9.15
N GLY A 126 6.33 9.39 -10.20
CA GLY A 126 6.79 8.02 -10.16
C GLY A 126 8.08 7.88 -10.95
N PHE A 127 8.99 7.08 -10.41
CA PHE A 127 10.27 6.76 -11.01
C PHE A 127 10.45 5.24 -11.05
N ARG A 128 10.98 4.73 -12.16
CA ARG A 128 11.39 3.34 -12.35
C ARG A 128 12.82 3.35 -12.89
N GLY A 129 13.73 2.70 -12.18
CA GLY A 129 15.11 2.50 -12.60
C GLY A 129 15.39 1.02 -12.80
N TYR A 130 15.79 0.61 -13.99
CA TYR A 130 16.09 -0.78 -14.34
C TYR A 130 17.60 -1.03 -14.20
N PHE A 131 17.99 -1.98 -13.33
CA PHE A 131 19.38 -2.42 -13.18
C PHE A 131 19.72 -3.52 -14.19
N SER A 132 18.71 -4.26 -14.63
CA SER A 132 18.81 -5.33 -15.63
C SER A 132 17.59 -5.28 -16.54
N GLU A 133 17.61 -6.06 -17.63
CA GLU A 133 16.52 -6.10 -18.62
C GLU A 133 15.15 -6.50 -18.01
N HIS A 134 15.18 -7.26 -16.92
CA HIS A 134 13.98 -7.82 -16.29
C HIS A 134 13.69 -7.23 -14.90
N ILE A 135 14.68 -6.64 -14.22
CA ILE A 135 14.57 -6.21 -12.81
C ILE A 135 14.93 -4.74 -12.67
N GLY A 136 14.07 -4.00 -12.00
CA GLY A 136 14.28 -2.61 -11.60
C GLY A 136 13.81 -2.32 -10.19
N LEU A 137 14.09 -1.11 -9.72
CA LEU A 137 13.42 -0.50 -8.58
C LEU A 137 12.37 0.49 -9.10
N ASN A 138 11.30 0.64 -8.32
CA ASN A 138 10.35 1.72 -8.50
C ASN A 138 10.24 2.54 -7.21
N SER A 139 9.94 3.83 -7.38
CA SER A 139 9.50 4.70 -6.31
C SER A 139 8.32 5.53 -6.81
N GLU A 140 7.34 5.76 -5.94
CA GLU A 140 6.14 6.51 -6.26
C GLU A 140 5.82 7.46 -5.13
N LEU A 141 5.63 8.73 -5.48
CA LEU A 141 5.14 9.77 -4.60
C LEU A 141 3.73 10.15 -5.05
N ALA A 142 2.80 10.07 -4.11
CA ALA A 142 1.38 10.23 -4.35
C ALA A 142 0.73 11.06 -3.25
N VAL A 143 -0.45 11.60 -3.54
CA VAL A 143 -1.30 12.30 -2.58
C VAL A 143 -2.65 11.60 -2.58
N GLY A 144 -3.09 11.18 -1.39
CA GLY A 144 -4.32 10.42 -1.19
C GLY A 144 -4.07 9.00 -0.67
N ALA A 145 -5.15 8.31 -0.32
CA ALA A 145 -5.09 6.94 0.17
C ALA A 145 -4.88 5.94 -0.98
N PRO A 146 -4.09 4.85 -0.81
CA PRO A 146 -3.63 4.31 0.47
C PRO A 146 -2.22 4.75 0.89
N HIS A 147 -1.48 5.49 0.06
CA HIS A 147 -0.09 5.87 0.37
C HIS A 147 0.39 7.22 -0.16
N TYR A 148 1.31 7.84 0.59
CA TYR A 148 2.00 9.06 0.14
C TYR A 148 3.31 8.76 -0.57
N PHE A 149 3.98 7.70 -0.15
CA PHE A 149 5.23 7.25 -0.73
C PHE A 149 5.27 5.72 -0.75
N SER A 150 5.78 5.16 -1.85
CA SER A 150 6.13 3.76 -1.95
C SER A 150 7.46 3.57 -2.67
N ILE A 151 8.16 2.51 -2.30
CA ILE A 151 9.39 2.06 -2.94
C ILE A 151 9.31 0.55 -3.10
N GLY A 152 9.78 0.01 -4.20
CA GLY A 152 9.62 -1.39 -4.51
C GLY A 152 10.50 -1.89 -5.62
N LEU A 153 10.34 -3.16 -5.92
CA LEU A 153 10.94 -3.82 -7.06
C LEU A 153 9.94 -3.85 -8.22
N ASN A 154 10.46 -3.65 -9.42
CA ASN A 154 9.75 -3.76 -10.67
C ASN A 154 10.30 -4.96 -11.45
N PHE A 155 9.40 -5.78 -11.98
CA PHE A 155 9.73 -6.83 -12.92
C PHE A 155 9.06 -6.56 -14.27
N ARG A 156 9.85 -6.50 -15.33
CA ARG A 156 9.42 -6.32 -16.72
C ARG A 156 9.62 -7.63 -17.50
N PHE A 157 8.62 -7.99 -18.30
CA PHE A 157 8.66 -9.09 -19.27
C PHE A 157 8.71 -8.51 -20.68
#